data_AF-A0A660X0Y8-F1
#
_entry.id   AF-A0A660X0Y8-F1
#
_cell.length_a   1.000
_cell.length_b   1.000
_cell.length_c   1.000
_cell.angle_alpha   90.00
_cell.angle_beta   90.00
_cell.angle_gamma   90.00
#
_symmetry.space_group_name_H-M   'P 1'
#
loop_
_entity.id
_entity.type
_entity.pdbx_description
1 polymer ?
#
loop_
_entity_poly.entity_id
_entity_poly.type
_entity_poly.pdbx_seq_one_letter_code
_entity_poly.pdbx_strand_id
1 'polypeptide(L)'
;MTEKKLDRTKRVAYTGLFIALVLGIGYAFVLIPNVEFVLATIFISGILLGWKTGIVVGTAGELLFSALNPFGSGLVFPLLLFFQILVGGLIGYTGGLLKRVIIYGNSYRKAAITSATAGFLLTFTYDLLTNLSYPLAAGFDMRGIIATVIAGLGFSLIHIITNTFVFLIFVPYISRLLHKVLLHLE
;
A
#
# COMPACT_ATOMS: atom_id res chain seq x y z
N MET A 1 -0.31 -26.18 -12.80
CA MET A 1 0.56 -26.00 -11.62
C MET A 1 -0.32 -25.63 -10.45
N THR A 2 -0.55 -26.57 -9.54
CA THR A 2 -1.34 -26.36 -8.33
C THR A 2 -0.51 -25.52 -7.37
N GLU A 3 -1.02 -24.36 -6.96
CA GLU A 3 -0.33 -23.46 -6.03
C GLU A 3 -0.16 -24.17 -4.68
N LYS A 4 1.09 -24.49 -4.29
CA LYS A 4 1.38 -25.09 -2.99
C LYS A 4 1.06 -24.03 -1.93
N LYS A 5 0.17 -24.37 -1.00
CA LYS A 5 -0.37 -23.40 -0.04
C LYS A 5 0.53 -23.39 1.18
N LEU A 6 1.08 -22.23 1.48
CA LEU A 6 1.90 -21.99 2.66
C LEU A 6 1.21 -22.50 3.94
N ASP A 7 1.95 -23.23 4.79
CA ASP A 7 1.45 -23.70 6.08
C ASP A 7 0.89 -22.54 6.92
N ARG A 8 -0.12 -22.84 7.75
CA ARG A 8 -0.84 -21.84 8.56
C ARG A 8 0.12 -21.08 9.47
N THR A 9 1.09 -21.76 10.09
CA THR A 9 2.04 -21.14 11.02
C THR A 9 2.94 -20.15 10.30
N LYS A 10 3.53 -20.58 9.17
CA LYS A 10 4.37 -19.71 8.32
C LYS A 10 3.60 -18.48 7.82
N ARG A 11 2.32 -18.65 7.49
CA ARG A 11 1.47 -17.56 6.98
C ARG A 11 1.23 -16.50 8.04
N VAL A 12 0.94 -16.90 9.28
CA VAL A 12 0.78 -15.97 10.40
C VAL A 12 2.10 -15.23 10.67
N ALA A 13 3.23 -15.95 10.69
CA ALA A 13 4.54 -15.34 10.89
C ALA A 13 4.87 -14.29 9.81
N TYR A 14 4.69 -14.61 8.52
CA TYR A 14 4.93 -13.64 7.45
C TYR A 14 3.94 -12.47 7.48
N THR A 15 2.70 -12.69 7.91
CA THR A 15 1.74 -11.59 8.10
C THR A 15 2.28 -10.59 9.12
N GLY A 16 2.74 -11.07 10.29
CA GLY A 16 3.35 -10.22 11.31
C GLY A 16 4.62 -9.52 10.80
N LEU A 17 5.47 -10.23 10.05
CA LEU A 17 6.68 -9.65 9.46
C LEU A 17 6.35 -8.51 8.48
N PHE A 18 5.35 -8.70 7.61
CA PHE A 18 4.94 -7.65 6.68
C PHE A 18 4.35 -6.44 7.38
N ILE A 19 3.56 -6.64 8.45
CA ILE A 19 3.07 -5.52 9.28
C ILE A 19 4.26 -4.78 9.90
N ALA A 20 5.23 -5.49 10.50
CA ALA A 20 6.42 -4.86 11.06
C ALA A 20 7.25 -4.11 10.00
N LEU A 21 7.36 -4.64 8.78
CA LEU A 21 8.01 -3.96 7.66
C LEU A 21 7.28 -2.69 7.24
N VAL A 22 5.94 -2.69 7.22
CA VAL A 22 5.14 -1.49 6.96
C VAL A 22 5.51 -0.38 7.95
N LEU A 23 5.53 -0.68 9.25
CA LEU A 23 5.92 0.30 10.27
C LEU A 23 7.38 0.74 10.11
N GLY A 24 8.31 -0.22 9.97
CA GLY A 24 9.74 0.07 9.89
C GLY A 24 10.11 0.91 8.67
N ILE A 25 9.56 0.59 7.50
CA ILE A 25 9.75 1.37 6.28
C ILE A 25 9.06 2.73 6.40
N GLY A 26 7.83 2.77 6.90
CA GLY A 26 7.11 4.03 7.09
C GLY A 26 7.88 5.01 7.96
N TYR A 27 8.42 4.54 9.10
CA TYR A 27 9.23 5.38 9.98
C TYR A 27 10.63 5.70 9.42
N ALA A 28 11.24 4.79 8.64
CA ALA A 28 12.51 5.07 7.99
C ALA A 28 12.42 6.22 6.96
N PHE A 29 11.26 6.37 6.31
CA PHE A 29 11.03 7.38 5.28
C PHE A 29 10.22 8.59 5.76
N VAL A 30 9.82 8.64 7.04
CA VAL A 30 8.91 9.68 7.56
C VAL A 30 9.44 11.13 7.40
N LEU A 31 10.77 11.30 7.33
CA LEU A 31 11.42 12.60 7.13
C LEU A 31 11.70 12.93 5.67
N ILE A 32 11.47 12.00 4.74
CA ILE A 32 11.70 12.19 3.32
C ILE A 32 10.33 12.46 2.67
N PRO A 33 10.00 13.72 2.39
CA PRO A 33 8.68 14.05 1.87
C PRO A 33 8.44 13.36 0.52
N ASN A 34 7.22 12.88 0.30
CA ASN A 34 6.75 12.31 -0.96
C ASN A 34 7.51 11.07 -1.48
N VAL A 35 8.37 10.45 -0.67
CA VAL A 35 9.01 9.17 -1.01
C VAL A 35 8.57 8.14 0.01
N GLU A 36 7.69 7.23 -0.40
CA GLU A 36 7.08 6.26 0.51
C GLU A 36 7.08 4.87 -0.12
N PHE A 37 7.41 3.85 0.68
CA PHE A 37 7.42 2.45 0.26
C PHE A 37 6.37 1.60 1.00
N VAL A 38 5.52 2.21 1.84
CA VAL A 38 4.48 1.52 2.62
C VAL A 38 3.45 0.88 1.70
N LEU A 39 2.86 1.64 0.77
CA LEU A 39 1.86 1.11 -0.17
C LEU A 39 2.42 -0.06 -1.00
N ALA A 40 3.66 0.05 -1.48
CA ALA A 40 4.32 -1.03 -2.21
C ALA A 40 4.53 -2.28 -1.34
N THR A 41 4.90 -2.11 -0.07
CA THR A 41 5.09 -3.21 0.89
C THR A 41 3.78 -3.94 1.16
N ILE A 42 2.70 -3.21 1.39
CA ILE A 42 1.35 -3.78 1.56
C ILE A 42 0.93 -4.54 0.29
N PHE A 43 1.14 -3.95 -0.88
CA PHE A 43 0.80 -4.58 -2.17
C PHE A 43 1.57 -5.89 -2.39
N ILE A 44 2.88 -5.89 -2.12
CA ILE A 44 3.74 -7.09 -2.21
C ILE A 44 3.26 -8.18 -1.25
N SER A 45 2.83 -7.82 -0.04
CA SER A 45 2.26 -8.78 0.90
C SER A 45 1.03 -9.50 0.31
N GLY A 46 0.18 -8.74 -0.41
CA GLY A 46 -0.97 -9.28 -1.14
C GLY A 46 -0.54 -10.22 -2.25
N ILE A 47 0.46 -9.85 -3.05
CA ILE A 47 1.00 -10.72 -4.12
C ILE A 47 1.50 -12.04 -3.55
N LEU A 48 2.29 -12.00 -2.47
CA LEU A 48 2.97 -13.19 -1.96
C LEU A 48 2.04 -14.06 -1.12
N LEU A 49 1.25 -13.46 -0.22
CA LEU A 49 0.41 -14.16 0.75
C LEU A 49 -1.06 -14.27 0.31
N GLY A 50 -1.44 -13.66 -0.81
CA GLY A 50 -2.81 -13.66 -1.33
C GLY A 50 -3.69 -12.57 -0.73
N TRP A 51 -4.79 -12.26 -1.42
CA TRP A 51 -5.62 -11.07 -1.16
C TRP A 51 -6.18 -10.99 0.26
N LYS A 52 -6.61 -12.11 0.86
CA LYS A 52 -7.13 -12.12 2.24
C LYS A 52 -6.07 -11.65 3.25
N THR A 53 -4.86 -12.17 3.10
CA THR A 53 -3.73 -11.80 3.98
C THR A 53 -3.27 -10.39 3.68
N GLY A 54 -3.25 -9.98 2.40
CA GLY A 54 -2.92 -8.62 1.99
C GLY A 54 -3.86 -7.59 2.61
N ILE A 55 -5.18 -7.86 2.65
CA ILE A 55 -6.14 -7.00 3.36
C ILE A 55 -5.72 -6.84 4.82
N VAL A 56 -5.44 -7.93 5.52
CA VAL A 56 -5.04 -7.88 6.94
C VAL A 56 -3.76 -7.07 7.14
N VAL A 57 -2.74 -7.28 6.29
CA VAL A 57 -1.49 -6.52 6.36
C VAL A 57 -1.75 -5.02 6.12
N GLY A 58 -2.57 -4.69 5.12
CA GLY A 58 -2.87 -3.30 4.78
C GLY A 58 -3.68 -2.59 5.86
N THR A 59 -4.74 -3.22 6.37
CA THR A 59 -5.58 -2.61 7.40
C THR A 59 -4.83 -2.49 8.73
N ALA A 60 -4.15 -3.54 9.18
CA ALA A 60 -3.39 -3.51 10.43
C ALA A 60 -2.15 -2.61 10.32
N GLY A 61 -1.47 -2.64 9.16
CA GLY A 61 -0.30 -1.82 8.89
C GLY A 61 -0.61 -0.33 8.95
N GLU A 62 -1.64 0.12 8.22
CA GLU A 62 -2.08 1.53 8.23
C GLU A 62 -2.61 1.95 9.61
N LEU A 63 -3.43 1.10 10.26
CA LEU A 63 -3.92 1.37 11.61
C LEU A 63 -2.76 1.62 12.57
N LEU A 64 -1.79 0.71 12.61
CA LEU A 64 -0.66 0.80 13.54
C LEU A 64 0.29 1.95 13.17
N PHE A 65 0.63 2.10 11.88
CA PHE A 65 1.48 3.18 11.42
C PHE A 65 0.90 4.55 11.77
N SER A 66 -0.40 4.75 11.50
CA SER A 66 -1.11 5.99 11.79
C SER A 66 -1.32 6.22 13.28
N ALA A 67 -1.79 5.21 14.02
CA ALA A 67 -2.04 5.34 15.46
C ALA A 67 -0.76 5.57 16.28
N LEU A 68 0.36 4.99 15.85
CA LEU A 68 1.65 5.07 16.55
C LEU A 68 2.60 6.11 15.91
N ASN A 69 2.11 7.00 15.05
CA ASN A 69 2.95 7.96 14.36
C ASN A 69 3.61 8.94 15.36
N PRO A 70 4.96 9.07 15.36
CA PRO A 70 5.69 9.90 16.34
C PRO A 70 5.39 11.40 16.23
N PHE A 71 4.88 11.87 15.08
CA PHE A 71 4.49 13.28 14.88
C PHE A 71 3.06 13.59 15.32
N GLY A 72 2.32 12.58 15.80
CA GLY A 72 0.95 12.73 16.27
C GLY A 72 0.11 11.50 15.91
N SER A 73 -0.73 11.06 16.84
CA SER A 73 -1.53 9.85 16.64
C SER A 73 -2.72 10.09 15.71
N GLY A 74 -2.85 9.31 14.64
CA GLY A 74 -4.02 9.32 13.76
C GLY A 74 -5.34 8.97 14.44
N LEU A 75 -5.31 8.44 15.67
CA LEU A 75 -6.51 8.18 16.47
C LEU A 75 -7.31 9.46 16.77
N VAL A 76 -6.67 10.63 16.77
CA VAL A 76 -7.35 11.92 16.97
C VAL A 76 -8.04 12.45 15.71
N PHE A 77 -7.81 11.81 14.54
CA PHE A 77 -8.44 12.14 13.26
C PHE A 77 -9.18 10.92 12.68
N PRO A 78 -10.36 10.54 13.20
CA PRO A 78 -11.01 9.27 12.86
C PRO A 78 -11.34 9.08 11.37
N LEU A 79 -11.74 10.15 10.66
CA LEU A 79 -12.08 10.06 9.24
C LEU A 79 -10.83 9.82 8.38
N LEU A 80 -9.71 10.46 8.72
CA LEU A 80 -8.42 10.21 8.07
C LEU A 80 -8.00 8.75 8.29
N LEU A 81 -8.00 8.31 9.55
CA LEU A 81 -7.64 6.94 9.91
C LEU A 81 -8.51 5.91 9.19
N PHE A 82 -9.82 6.16 9.09
CA PHE A 82 -10.74 5.30 8.36
C PHE A 82 -10.34 5.15 6.88
N PHE A 83 -10.06 6.26 6.19
CA PHE A 83 -9.64 6.20 4.79
C PHE A 83 -8.29 5.52 4.61
N GLN A 84 -7.32 5.76 5.50
CA GLN A 84 -6.03 5.08 5.47
C GLN A 84 -6.19 3.56 5.58
N ILE A 85 -6.96 3.08 6.57
CA ILE A 85 -7.24 1.65 6.76
C ILE A 85 -7.98 1.05 5.56
N LEU A 86 -9.01 1.76 5.06
CA LEU A 86 -9.81 1.31 3.93
C LEU A 86 -8.95 1.12 2.68
N VAL A 87 -8.14 2.13 2.34
CA VAL A 87 -7.28 2.09 1.15
C VAL A 87 -6.11 1.13 1.34
N GLY A 88 -5.52 1.03 2.53
CA GLY A 88 -4.50 0.02 2.86
C GLY A 88 -5.01 -1.40 2.59
N GLY A 89 -6.23 -1.70 3.05
CA GLY A 89 -6.91 -2.97 2.72
C GLY A 89 -7.09 -3.19 1.22
N LEU A 90 -7.52 -2.15 0.48
CA LEU A 90 -7.68 -2.19 -0.98
C LEU A 90 -6.35 -2.44 -1.70
N ILE A 91 -5.25 -1.84 -1.23
CA ILE A 91 -3.91 -2.04 -1.80
C ILE A 91 -3.48 -3.50 -1.65
N GLY A 92 -3.60 -4.07 -0.44
CA GLY A 92 -3.25 -5.45 -0.18
C GLY A 92 -4.14 -6.44 -0.93
N TYR A 93 -5.44 -6.13 -1.05
CA TYR A 93 -6.38 -6.87 -1.89
C TYR A 93 -5.93 -6.90 -3.36
N THR A 94 -5.65 -5.73 -3.92
CA THR A 94 -5.29 -5.55 -5.33
C THR A 94 -3.97 -6.28 -5.67
N GLY A 95 -2.99 -6.26 -4.77
CA GLY A 95 -1.76 -7.02 -4.92
C GLY A 95 -2.03 -8.52 -5.07
N GLY A 96 -2.94 -9.06 -4.25
CA GLY A 96 -3.34 -10.47 -4.35
C GLY A 96 -4.05 -10.83 -5.64
N LEU A 97 -4.91 -9.95 -6.16
CA LEU A 97 -5.57 -10.15 -7.45
C LEU A 97 -4.58 -10.15 -8.62
N LEU A 98 -3.59 -9.27 -8.58
CA LEU A 98 -2.63 -9.09 -9.67
C LEU A 98 -1.45 -10.08 -9.62
N LYS A 99 -1.39 -10.94 -8.60
CA LYS A 99 -0.37 -11.99 -8.45
C LYS A 99 -0.13 -12.77 -9.75
N ARG A 100 -1.20 -13.21 -10.42
CA ARG A 100 -1.08 -14.04 -11.63
C ARG A 100 -0.35 -13.33 -12.75
N VAL A 101 -0.62 -12.05 -12.96
CA VAL A 101 0.02 -11.24 -14.00
C VAL A 101 1.47 -10.92 -13.61
N ILE A 102 1.71 -10.58 -12.34
CA ILE A 102 3.01 -10.10 -11.87
C ILE A 102 4.02 -11.24 -11.71
N ILE A 103 3.62 -12.35 -11.10
CA ILE A 103 4.49 -13.49 -10.77
C ILE A 103 4.54 -14.51 -11.92
N TYR A 104 3.37 -14.98 -12.37
CA TYR A 104 3.27 -16.09 -13.32
C TYR A 104 3.17 -15.64 -14.78
N GLY A 105 3.13 -14.33 -15.04
CA GLY A 105 3.09 -13.77 -16.39
C GLY A 105 4.44 -13.88 -17.11
N ASN A 106 4.40 -14.32 -18.37
CA ASN A 106 5.59 -14.53 -19.22
C ASN A 106 6.33 -13.25 -19.62
N SER A 107 5.79 -12.06 -19.33
CA SER A 107 6.41 -10.78 -19.72
C SER A 107 6.67 -9.91 -18.49
N TYR A 108 7.96 -9.65 -18.23
CA TYR A 108 8.37 -8.72 -17.17
C TYR A 108 7.84 -7.30 -17.42
N ARG A 109 7.87 -6.85 -18.68
CA ARG A 109 7.32 -5.54 -19.08
C ARG A 109 5.82 -5.43 -18.75
N LYS A 110 5.03 -6.47 -19.02
CA LYS A 110 3.60 -6.47 -18.63
C LYS A 110 3.44 -6.40 -17.11
N ALA A 111 4.21 -7.17 -16.36
CA ALA A 111 4.19 -7.10 -14.89
C ALA A 111 4.55 -5.70 -14.36
N ALA A 112 5.58 -5.06 -14.93
CA ALA A 112 6.00 -3.71 -14.56
C ALA A 112 4.93 -2.66 -14.86
N ILE A 113 4.36 -2.67 -16.09
CA ILE A 113 3.29 -1.73 -16.46
C ILE A 113 2.05 -1.94 -15.58
N THR A 114 1.63 -3.19 -15.38
CA THR A 114 0.49 -3.50 -14.50
C THR A 114 0.73 -3.02 -13.07
N SER A 115 1.95 -3.21 -12.55
CA SER A 115 2.32 -2.72 -11.22
C SER A 115 2.27 -1.19 -11.19
N ALA A 116 2.88 -0.50 -12.16
CA ALA A 116 2.88 0.96 -12.24
C ALA A 116 1.47 1.55 -12.34
N THR A 117 0.60 0.97 -13.17
CA THR A 117 -0.80 1.39 -13.28
C THR A 117 -1.55 1.20 -11.95
N ALA A 118 -1.33 0.07 -11.27
CA ALA A 118 -1.92 -0.14 -9.95
C ALA A 118 -1.38 0.88 -8.93
N GLY A 119 -0.06 1.13 -8.91
CA GLY A 119 0.57 2.11 -8.04
C GLY A 119 0.01 3.51 -8.24
N PHE A 120 -0.12 3.96 -9.49
CA PHE A 120 -0.73 5.24 -9.83
C PHE A 120 -2.17 5.34 -9.29
N LEU A 121 -3.04 4.38 -9.62
CA LEU A 121 -4.45 4.44 -9.25
C LEU A 121 -4.67 4.32 -7.73
N LEU A 122 -3.91 3.46 -7.07
CA LEU A 122 -4.02 3.23 -5.63
C LEU A 122 -3.47 4.43 -4.84
N THR A 123 -2.32 4.99 -5.25
CA THR A 123 -1.75 6.18 -4.60
C THR A 123 -2.65 7.39 -4.81
N PHE A 124 -3.15 7.59 -6.04
CA PHE A 124 -4.14 8.64 -6.31
C PHE A 124 -5.39 8.49 -5.43
N THR A 125 -5.91 7.27 -5.27
CA THR A 125 -7.07 7.02 -4.40
C THR A 125 -6.75 7.30 -2.93
N TYR A 126 -5.57 6.89 -2.45
CA TYR A 126 -5.10 7.17 -1.10
C TYR A 126 -5.02 8.68 -0.85
N ASP A 127 -4.31 9.39 -1.72
CA ASP A 127 -4.09 10.83 -1.61
C ASP A 127 -5.41 11.61 -1.73
N LEU A 128 -6.30 11.21 -2.64
CA LEU A 128 -7.62 11.83 -2.77
C LEU A 128 -8.44 11.71 -1.49
N LEU A 129 -8.56 10.49 -0.94
CA LEU A 129 -9.40 10.25 0.23
C LEU A 129 -8.79 10.84 1.51
N THR A 130 -7.47 10.79 1.66
CA THR A 130 -6.79 11.40 2.81
C THR A 130 -6.87 12.93 2.76
N ASN A 131 -6.70 13.56 1.60
CA ASN A 131 -6.90 15.01 1.46
C ASN A 131 -8.38 15.43 1.62
N LEU A 132 -9.33 14.56 1.28
CA LEU A 132 -10.76 14.79 1.55
C LEU A 132 -11.11 14.73 3.05
N SER A 133 -10.34 13.99 3.85
CA SER A 133 -10.68 13.70 5.24
C SER A 133 -10.82 14.98 6.10
N TYR A 134 -9.87 15.91 5.97
CA TYR A 134 -9.86 17.14 6.77
C TYR A 134 -11.02 18.08 6.45
N PRO A 135 -11.23 18.54 5.19
CA PRO A 135 -12.32 19.48 4.89
C PRO A 135 -13.70 18.87 5.16
N LEU A 136 -13.88 17.55 5.00
CA LEU A 136 -15.11 16.86 5.39
C LEU A 136 -15.30 16.85 6.91
N ALA A 137 -14.27 16.49 7.68
CA ALA A 137 -14.34 16.46 9.13
C ALA A 137 -14.53 17.86 9.74
N ALA A 138 -13.96 18.89 9.11
CA ALA A 138 -14.06 20.29 9.52
C ALA A 138 -15.38 20.96 9.07
N GLY A 139 -16.22 20.28 8.29
CA GLY A 139 -17.52 20.81 7.86
C GLY A 139 -17.42 21.94 6.83
N PHE A 140 -16.41 21.90 5.95
CA PHE A 140 -16.25 22.92 4.91
C PHE A 140 -17.42 22.87 3.91
N ASP A 141 -17.72 24.02 3.30
CA ASP A 141 -18.67 24.08 2.19
C ASP A 141 -18.07 23.46 0.91
N MET A 142 -18.90 23.26 -0.11
CA MET A 142 -18.46 22.59 -1.35
C MET A 142 -17.28 23.30 -2.02
N ARG A 143 -17.24 24.64 -1.97
CA ARG A 143 -16.15 25.42 -2.53
C ARG A 143 -14.85 25.21 -1.74
N GLY A 144 -14.93 25.22 -0.41
CA GLY A 144 -13.79 24.92 0.47
C GLY A 144 -13.25 23.51 0.29
N ILE A 145 -14.13 22.50 0.16
CA ILE A 145 -13.74 21.12 -0.12
C ILE A 145 -12.98 21.03 -1.45
N ILE A 146 -13.53 21.61 -2.52
CA ILE A 146 -12.88 21.57 -3.84
C ILE A 146 -11.50 22.27 -3.78
N ALA A 147 -11.42 23.46 -3.17
CA ALA A 147 -10.18 24.22 -3.09
C ALA A 147 -9.08 23.47 -2.31
N THR A 148 -9.43 22.88 -1.17
CA THR A 148 -8.48 22.11 -0.34
C THR A 148 -8.02 20.82 -1.03
N VAL A 149 -8.94 20.09 -1.69
CA VAL A 149 -8.57 18.89 -2.45
C VAL A 149 -7.66 19.23 -3.63
N ILE A 150 -7.92 20.31 -4.37
CA ILE A 150 -7.05 20.74 -5.47
C ILE A 150 -5.64 21.07 -4.94
N ALA A 151 -5.56 21.84 -3.86
CA ALA A 151 -4.28 22.19 -3.24
C ALA A 151 -3.53 20.94 -2.74
N GLY A 152 -4.24 20.04 -2.05
CA GLY A 152 -3.71 18.79 -1.53
C GLY A 152 -3.20 17.87 -2.63
N LEU A 153 -3.96 17.66 -3.70
CA LEU A 153 -3.54 16.85 -4.85
C LEU A 153 -2.37 17.49 -5.61
N GLY A 154 -2.32 18.83 -5.70
CA GLY A 154 -1.18 19.54 -6.28
C GLY A 154 0.11 19.25 -5.51
N PHE A 155 0.05 19.24 -4.18
CA PHE A 155 1.17 18.84 -3.32
C PHE A 155 1.51 17.34 -3.46
N SER A 156 0.49 16.49 -3.48
CA SER A 156 0.62 15.03 -3.54
C SER A 156 1.07 14.50 -4.91
N LEU A 157 1.15 15.36 -5.93
CA LEU A 157 1.54 14.95 -7.27
C LEU A 157 2.93 14.29 -7.31
N ILE A 158 3.86 14.78 -6.51
CA ILE A 158 5.19 14.18 -6.37
C ILE A 158 5.05 12.77 -5.79
N HIS A 159 4.22 12.59 -4.76
CA HIS A 159 3.96 11.29 -4.14
C HIS A 159 3.37 10.29 -5.15
N ILE A 160 2.38 10.70 -5.95
CA ILE A 160 1.80 9.85 -7.00
C ILE A 160 2.86 9.43 -8.02
N ILE A 161 3.70 10.37 -8.47
CA ILE A 161 4.76 10.09 -9.45
C ILE A 161 5.80 9.13 -8.86
N THR A 162 6.33 9.42 -7.68
CA THR A 162 7.36 8.58 -7.04
C THR A 162 6.83 7.18 -6.76
N ASN A 163 5.63 7.03 -6.21
CA ASN A 163 5.03 5.72 -5.99
C ASN A 163 4.76 4.96 -7.30
N THR A 164 4.36 5.66 -8.36
CA THR A 164 4.23 5.03 -9.69
C THR A 164 5.56 4.42 -10.15
N PHE A 165 6.68 5.12 -9.96
CA PHE A 165 8.02 4.58 -10.25
C PHE A 165 8.42 3.45 -9.30
N VAL A 166 8.10 3.57 -8.01
CA VAL A 166 8.33 2.49 -7.04
C VAL A 166 7.62 1.21 -7.48
N PHE A 167 6.35 1.32 -7.88
CA PHE A 167 5.58 0.19 -8.38
C PHE A 167 6.07 -0.31 -9.74
N LEU A 168 6.53 0.56 -10.63
CA LEU A 168 7.09 0.16 -11.92
C LEU A 168 8.35 -0.71 -11.76
N ILE A 169 9.24 -0.33 -10.83
CA ILE A 169 10.59 -0.90 -10.71
C ILE A 169 10.62 -1.99 -9.63
N PHE A 170 10.25 -1.65 -8.40
CA PHE A 170 10.52 -2.49 -7.23
C PHE A 170 9.48 -3.61 -7.08
N VAL A 171 8.19 -3.32 -7.28
CA VAL A 171 7.14 -4.33 -7.09
C VAL A 171 7.34 -5.58 -7.95
N PRO A 172 7.50 -5.52 -9.29
CA PRO A 172 7.69 -6.73 -10.10
C PRO A 172 9.03 -7.43 -9.78
N TYR A 173 10.10 -6.67 -9.50
CA TYR A 173 11.41 -7.21 -9.19
C TYR A 173 11.41 -7.98 -7.86
N ILE A 174 11.05 -7.29 -6.77
CA ILE A 174 11.04 -7.82 -5.40
C ILE A 174 10.05 -8.97 -5.28
N SER A 175 8.85 -8.83 -5.85
CA SER A 175 7.83 -9.90 -5.76
C SER A 175 8.30 -11.20 -6.42
N ARG A 176 8.93 -11.12 -7.60
CA ARG A 176 9.46 -12.31 -8.28
C ARG A 176 10.66 -12.91 -7.54
N LEU A 177 11.53 -12.06 -6.98
CA LEU A 177 12.66 -12.51 -6.16
C LEU A 177 12.18 -13.26 -4.91
N LEU A 178 11.31 -12.63 -4.11
CA LEU A 178 10.79 -13.22 -2.88
C LEU A 178 9.93 -14.46 -3.15
N HIS A 179 9.15 -14.49 -4.23
CA HIS A 179 8.39 -15.69 -4.59
C HIS A 179 9.30 -16.88 -4.86
N LYS A 180 10.42 -16.69 -5.57
CA LYS A 180 11.40 -17.76 -5.77
C LYS A 180 11.98 -18.24 -4.45
N VAL A 181 12.35 -17.34 -3.54
CA VAL A 181 12.88 -17.71 -2.22
C VAL A 181 11.86 -18.52 -1.42
N LEU A 182 10.59 -18.08 -1.39
CA LEU A 182 9.52 -18.78 -0.68
C LEU A 182 9.31 -20.22 -1.20
N LEU A 183 9.43 -20.44 -2.51
CA LEU A 183 9.33 -21.79 -3.09
C LEU A 183 10.46 -22.74 -2.64
N HIS A 184 11.63 -22.23 -2.28
CA HIS A 184 12.75 -23.06 -1.79
C HIS A 184 12.61 -23.39 -0.29
N LEU A 185 11.70 -22.71 0.43
CA LEU A 185 11.43 -22.93 1.84
C LEU A 185 10.22 -23.86 2.09
N GLU A 186 9.62 -24.41 1.02
CA GLU A 186 8.45 -25.31 1.04
C GLU A 186 8.76 -26.71 0.52
#